data_AF-A0A1H7ZB60-F1
#
_entry.id   AF-A0A1H7ZB60-F1
#
_cell.length_a   1.000
_cell.length_b   1.000
_cell.length_c   1.000
_cell.angle_alpha   90.00
_cell.angle_beta   90.00
_cell.angle_gamma   90.00
#
_symmetry.space_group_name_H-M   'P 1'
#
loop_
_entity.id
_entity.type
_entity.pdbx_description
1 polymer ?
#
loop_
_entity_poly.entity_id
_entity_poly.type
_entity_poly.pdbx_seq_one_letter_code
_entity_poly.pdbx_strand_id
1 'polypeptide(L)'
;MPRRQTALAFSAALLSGAAFAQQAPAQRPAQQRPVQAQATATPGAISQPDNTTATYGDWILRCQQSVAARVCEIVQTLEQQGQRGPIALVAIGRPVKSEPIKLVIQVPPNLALGDKVSLRVVVAEKDEALAVFQRCLPGGCFAEATLSDDAFKRWRGLSEAGQMRYLDAGKREVTLPLSFRGFPAAAEALLREP
;
A
#
# COMPACT_ATOMS: atom_id res chain seq x y z
N MET A 1 -3.56 22.41 72.08
CA MET A 1 -4.63 23.44 72.15
C MET A 1 -4.92 23.91 70.73
N PRO A 2 -6.14 24.31 70.32
CA PRO A 2 -7.42 23.59 70.33
C PRO A 2 -8.18 23.64 68.95
N ARG A 3 -9.11 22.67 68.69
CA ARG A 3 -10.50 22.75 68.14
C ARG A 3 -10.80 23.61 66.87
N ARG A 4 -11.55 23.18 65.83
CA ARG A 4 -12.95 22.65 65.68
C ARG A 4 -13.11 22.10 64.23
N GLN A 5 -13.70 20.95 63.87
CA GLN A 5 -15.04 20.34 64.01
C GLN A 5 -16.20 20.96 63.19
N THR A 6 -16.64 20.24 62.13
CA THR A 6 -18.03 19.85 61.74
C THR A 6 -17.93 18.97 60.46
N ALA A 7 -18.17 17.66 60.39
CA ALA A 7 -19.23 16.74 60.82
C ALA A 7 -20.54 16.81 59.99
N LEU A 8 -20.83 15.73 59.25
CA LEU A 8 -22.14 15.15 58.85
C LEU A 8 -21.80 13.90 57.99
N ALA A 9 -21.77 12.66 58.51
CA ALA A 9 -22.89 11.77 58.89
C ALA A 9 -23.77 11.41 57.67
N PHE A 10 -24.05 10.15 57.30
CA PHE A 10 -24.61 9.07 58.10
C PHE A 10 -24.37 7.69 57.47
N SER A 11 -24.21 6.70 58.35
CA SER A 11 -24.12 5.26 58.09
C SER A 11 -25.49 4.59 57.92
N ALA A 12 -25.53 3.45 57.23
CA ALA A 12 -26.22 2.18 57.60
C ALA A 12 -26.33 1.30 56.32
N ALA A 13 -25.73 0.10 56.27
CA ALA A 13 -26.28 -1.19 56.75
C ALA A 13 -27.59 -1.55 56.00
N LEU A 14 -27.85 -2.74 55.45
CA LEU A 14 -27.42 -4.11 55.74
C LEU A 14 -28.17 -5.07 54.75
N LEU A 15 -27.70 -6.33 54.68
CA LEU A 15 -28.46 -7.58 54.42
C LEU A 15 -28.54 -8.19 53.01
N SER A 16 -28.12 -9.46 53.02
CA SER A 16 -28.12 -10.52 52.01
C SER A 16 -29.51 -11.13 51.74
N GLY A 17 -29.67 -11.75 50.56
CA GLY A 17 -30.77 -12.65 50.17
C GLY A 17 -31.41 -12.22 48.84
N ALA A 18 -31.75 -13.06 47.87
CA ALA A 18 -31.90 -14.50 47.82
C ALA A 18 -31.60 -15.01 46.40
N ALA A 19 -31.14 -16.26 46.31
CA ALA A 19 -31.05 -17.00 45.07
C ALA A 19 -32.45 -17.25 44.49
N PHE A 20 -32.63 -16.93 43.22
CA PHE A 20 -33.69 -17.50 42.40
C PHE A 20 -33.06 -18.23 41.21
N ALA A 21 -32.99 -19.54 41.35
CA ALA A 21 -32.81 -20.44 40.21
C ALA A 21 -34.11 -20.42 39.39
N GLN A 22 -34.08 -19.84 38.19
CA GLN A 22 -35.12 -20.06 37.20
C GLN A 22 -34.65 -21.14 36.22
N GLN A 23 -35.24 -22.33 36.40
CA GLN A 23 -35.13 -23.45 35.48
C GLN A 23 -35.85 -23.06 34.17
N ALA A 24 -35.10 -22.91 33.09
CA ALA A 24 -35.66 -22.81 31.75
C ALA A 24 -36.17 -24.19 31.30
N PRO A 25 -37.34 -24.28 30.64
CA PRO A 25 -37.92 -25.55 30.20
C PRO A 25 -37.11 -26.14 29.04
N ALA A 26 -36.78 -27.43 29.17
CA ALA A 26 -36.19 -28.24 28.12
C ALA A 26 -37.14 -28.34 26.91
N GLN A 27 -36.79 -27.65 25.82
CA GLN A 27 -37.42 -27.85 24.52
C GLN A 27 -36.75 -29.02 23.81
N ARG A 28 -37.57 -30.02 23.46
CA ARG A 28 -37.18 -31.23 22.70
C ARG A 28 -36.55 -30.85 21.36
N PRO A 29 -35.54 -31.60 20.88
CA PRO A 29 -34.93 -31.35 19.58
C PRO A 29 -35.91 -31.76 18.47
N ALA A 30 -36.46 -30.78 17.76
CA ALA A 30 -37.13 -31.01 16.48
C ALA A 30 -36.04 -31.19 15.42
N GLN A 31 -35.85 -32.45 15.02
CA GLN A 31 -34.94 -32.89 13.98
C GLN A 31 -35.38 -32.28 12.63
N GLN A 32 -34.72 -31.19 12.21
CA GLN A 32 -34.95 -30.56 10.91
C GLN A 32 -34.26 -31.40 9.83
N ARG A 33 -35.06 -31.99 8.94
CA ARG A 33 -34.61 -32.61 7.69
C ARG A 33 -33.81 -31.58 6.87
N PRO A 34 -32.68 -31.96 6.25
CA PRO A 34 -31.97 -31.06 5.35
C PRO A 34 -32.83 -30.84 4.10
N VAL A 35 -33.48 -29.68 4.03
CA VAL A 35 -34.01 -29.16 2.76
C VAL A 35 -32.78 -28.70 1.97
N GLN A 36 -32.43 -29.43 0.93
CA GLN A 36 -31.42 -29.02 -0.04
C GLN A 36 -31.84 -27.67 -0.62
N ALA A 37 -31.17 -26.61 -0.18
CA ALA A 37 -31.24 -25.31 -0.82
C ALA A 37 -30.63 -25.46 -2.21
N GLN A 38 -31.50 -25.51 -3.23
CA GLN A 38 -31.10 -25.33 -4.60
C GLN A 38 -30.48 -23.94 -4.71
N ALA A 39 -29.17 -23.87 -4.93
CA ALA A 39 -28.45 -22.63 -5.15
C ALA A 39 -28.94 -22.01 -6.47
N THR A 40 -29.89 -21.09 -6.36
CA THR A 40 -30.20 -20.15 -7.43
C THR A 40 -28.97 -19.26 -7.62
N ALA A 41 -28.30 -19.41 -8.76
CA ALA A 41 -27.19 -18.56 -9.16
C ALA A 41 -27.62 -17.09 -9.08
N THR A 42 -26.97 -16.32 -8.20
CA THR A 42 -27.20 -14.89 -8.04
C THR A 42 -26.63 -14.17 -9.27
N PRO A 43 -27.41 -13.40 -10.04
CA PRO A 43 -26.88 -12.55 -11.11
C PRO A 43 -26.13 -11.40 -10.45
N GLY A 44 -24.81 -11.52 -10.37
CA GLY A 44 -23.98 -10.54 -9.69
C GLY A 44 -22.59 -11.04 -9.30
N ALA A 45 -22.00 -11.98 -10.05
CA ALA A 45 -20.57 -12.19 -9.96
C ALA A 45 -19.90 -11.00 -10.68
N ILE A 46 -19.52 -9.97 -9.92
CA ILE A 46 -18.50 -9.04 -10.38
C ILE A 46 -17.25 -9.91 -10.53
N SER A 47 -16.87 -10.21 -11.77
CA SER A 47 -15.60 -10.86 -12.10
C SER A 47 -14.50 -10.05 -11.42
N GLN A 48 -13.90 -10.61 -10.38
CA GLN A 48 -12.76 -10.02 -9.71
C GLN A 48 -11.66 -9.88 -10.77
N PRO A 49 -11.05 -8.70 -10.96
CA PRO A 49 -10.07 -8.52 -12.02
C PRO A 49 -8.96 -9.55 -11.85
N ASP A 50 -8.64 -10.28 -12.91
CA ASP A 50 -7.55 -11.24 -12.94
C ASP A 50 -6.24 -10.50 -12.61
N ASN A 51 -5.83 -10.61 -11.35
CA ASN A 51 -4.61 -10.02 -10.83
C ASN A 51 -3.55 -11.10 -10.76
N THR A 52 -2.40 -10.89 -11.41
CA THR A 52 -1.27 -11.82 -11.35
C THR A 52 -0.05 -11.12 -10.79
N THR A 53 0.75 -11.84 -10.00
CA THR A 53 2.01 -11.33 -9.47
C THR A 53 3.15 -12.32 -9.69
N ALA A 54 4.37 -11.80 -9.87
CA ALA A 54 5.61 -12.57 -9.91
C ALA A 54 6.74 -11.78 -9.25
N THR A 55 7.55 -12.44 -8.43
CA THR A 55 8.63 -11.78 -7.67
C THR A 55 9.99 -12.05 -8.31
N TYR A 56 10.80 -11.01 -8.44
CA TYR A 56 12.13 -10.99 -9.03
C TYR A 56 13.07 -10.21 -8.13
N GLY A 57 13.71 -10.89 -7.18
CA GLY A 57 14.52 -10.21 -6.16
C GLY A 57 13.70 -9.20 -5.38
N ASP A 58 14.07 -7.92 -5.48
CA ASP A 58 13.41 -6.83 -4.76
C ASP A 58 12.28 -6.17 -5.58
N TRP A 59 11.90 -6.74 -6.72
CA TRP A 59 10.85 -6.25 -7.63
C TRP A 59 9.71 -7.25 -7.76
N ILE A 60 8.49 -6.74 -7.88
CA ILE A 60 7.28 -7.53 -8.13
C ILE A 60 6.68 -7.07 -9.45
N LEU A 61 6.60 -7.96 -10.44
CA LEU A 61 5.71 -7.76 -11.57
C LEU A 61 4.28 -7.97 -11.08
N ARG A 62 3.41 -6.99 -11.25
CA ARG A 62 1.98 -7.13 -11.04
C ARG A 62 1.23 -6.72 -12.29
N CYS A 63 0.19 -7.47 -12.62
CA CYS A 63 -0.72 -7.14 -13.69
C CYS A 63 -2.14 -7.10 -13.14
N GLN A 64 -2.92 -6.14 -13.62
CA GLN A 64 -4.31 -5.98 -13.24
C GLN A 64 -5.16 -5.85 -14.49
N GLN A 65 -6.26 -6.59 -14.54
CA GLN A 65 -7.27 -6.40 -15.56
C GLN A 65 -8.09 -5.15 -15.24
N SER A 66 -8.05 -4.14 -16.11
CA SER A 66 -8.98 -3.01 -16.05
C SER A 66 -10.11 -3.17 -17.08
N VAL A 67 -11.10 -2.27 -17.03
CA VAL A 67 -12.19 -2.22 -18.01
C VAL A 67 -11.70 -1.94 -19.44
N ALA A 68 -10.55 -1.28 -19.59
CA ALA A 68 -10.01 -0.86 -20.88
C ALA A 68 -8.90 -1.78 -21.39
N ALA A 69 -8.01 -2.22 -20.51
CA ALA A 69 -6.85 -3.04 -20.85
C ALA A 69 -6.29 -3.79 -19.63
N ARG A 70 -5.53 -4.86 -19.89
CA ARG A 70 -4.61 -5.43 -18.90
C ARG A 70 -3.41 -4.50 -18.77
N VAL A 71 -3.13 -4.04 -17.54
CA VAL A 71 -1.99 -3.16 -17.27
C VAL A 71 -1.00 -3.89 -16.39
N CYS A 72 0.26 -3.89 -16.79
CA CYS A 72 1.35 -4.52 -16.07
C CYS A 72 2.43 -3.51 -15.71
N GLU A 73 2.99 -3.67 -14.51
CA GLU A 73 4.08 -2.84 -14.00
C GLU A 73 4.96 -3.68 -13.07
N ILE A 74 6.25 -3.34 -13.04
CA ILE A 74 7.16 -3.83 -12.01
C ILE A 74 7.23 -2.80 -10.90
N VAL A 75 7.10 -3.27 -9.67
CA VAL A 75 7.00 -2.43 -8.48
C VAL A 75 8.04 -2.82 -7.46
N GLN A 76 8.69 -1.81 -6.89
CA GLN A 76 9.52 -1.96 -5.71
C GLN A 76 8.93 -1.11 -4.58
N THR A 77 8.71 -1.76 -3.45
CA THR A 77 8.30 -1.11 -2.22
C THR A 77 9.53 -0.74 -1.42
N LEU A 78 9.67 0.53 -1.07
CA LEU A 78 10.77 1.01 -0.23
C LEU A 78 10.28 1.15 1.20
N GLU A 79 11.09 0.63 2.11
CA GLU A 79 10.85 0.67 3.56
C GLU A 79 12.06 1.28 4.26
N GLN A 80 11.84 1.96 5.38
CA GLN A 80 12.90 2.51 6.21
C GLN A 80 12.90 1.85 7.58
N GLN A 81 14.08 1.46 8.07
CA GLN A 81 14.23 0.92 9.41
C GLN A 81 13.64 1.89 10.45
N GLY A 82 12.80 1.36 11.34
CA GLY A 82 12.14 2.14 12.38
C GLY A 82 10.86 2.88 11.95
N GLN A 83 10.51 2.87 10.67
CA GLN A 83 9.20 3.35 10.20
C GLN A 83 8.25 2.17 9.96
N ARG A 84 6.96 2.35 10.27
CA ARG A 84 5.94 1.33 9.99
C ARG A 84 5.37 1.56 8.59
N GLY A 85 5.48 0.56 7.73
CA GLY A 85 4.91 0.56 6.38
C GLY A 85 5.81 1.18 5.30
N PRO A 86 5.34 1.20 4.05
CA PRO A 86 6.11 1.67 2.92
C PRO A 86 6.34 3.19 2.99
N ILE A 87 7.58 3.60 2.78
CA ILE A 87 7.99 5.02 2.66
C ILE A 87 7.93 5.51 1.22
N ALA A 88 7.94 4.61 0.24
CA ALA A 88 7.67 4.90 -1.15
C ALA A 88 7.28 3.64 -1.93
N LEU A 89 6.55 3.82 -3.03
CA LEU A 89 6.35 2.80 -4.06
C LEU A 89 6.91 3.31 -5.37
N VAL A 90 7.77 2.52 -6.00
CA VAL A 90 8.36 2.81 -7.31
C VAL A 90 7.78 1.84 -8.31
N ALA A 91 7.03 2.34 -9.29
CA ALA A 91 6.39 1.54 -10.33
C ALA A 91 6.93 1.93 -11.72
N ILE A 92 7.22 0.91 -12.53
CA ILE A 92 7.69 1.08 -13.90
C ILE A 92 6.83 0.20 -14.81
N GLY A 93 6.20 0.82 -15.80
CA GLY A 93 5.24 0.13 -16.65
C GLY A 93 4.72 1.04 -17.76
N ARG A 94 3.81 0.51 -18.57
CA ARG A 94 3.06 1.30 -19.56
C ARG A 94 1.63 0.74 -19.66
N PRO A 95 0.61 1.60 -19.76
CA PRO A 95 -0.76 1.13 -19.92
C PRO A 95 -1.01 0.45 -21.26
N VAL A 96 -0.29 0.88 -22.31
CA VAL A 96 -0.42 0.37 -23.68
C VAL A 96 0.98 0.10 -24.24
N LYS A 97 1.20 -1.03 -24.91
CA LYS A 97 2.51 -1.43 -25.45
C LYS A 97 3.17 -0.42 -26.40
N SER A 98 2.37 0.35 -27.13
CA SER A 98 2.87 1.38 -28.04
C SER A 98 3.30 2.66 -27.33
N GLU A 99 2.94 2.83 -26.06
CA GLU A 99 3.31 4.01 -25.28
C GLU A 99 4.71 3.87 -24.65
N PRO A 100 5.39 4.99 -24.40
CA PRO A 100 6.64 4.98 -23.64
C PRO A 100 6.47 4.40 -22.24
N ILE A 101 7.51 3.74 -21.74
CA ILE A 101 7.55 3.31 -20.34
C ILE A 101 7.50 4.55 -19.44
N LYS A 102 6.65 4.47 -18.41
CA LYS A 102 6.50 5.47 -17.36
C LYS A 102 7.16 4.97 -16.08
N LEU A 103 7.79 5.90 -15.39
CA LEU A 103 8.23 5.77 -14.01
C LEU A 103 7.24 6.56 -13.16
N VAL A 104 6.55 5.88 -12.25
CA VAL A 104 5.61 6.49 -11.29
C VAL A 104 6.12 6.21 -9.89
N ILE A 105 6.26 7.26 -9.08
CA ILE A 105 6.76 7.16 -7.72
C ILE A 105 5.74 7.76 -6.77
N GLN A 106 5.26 6.94 -5.84
CA GLN A 106 4.39 7.35 -4.77
C GLN A 106 5.20 7.57 -3.50
N VAL A 107 5.03 8.73 -2.87
CA VAL A 107 5.59 9.06 -1.54
C VAL A 107 4.47 9.52 -0.61
N PRO A 108 4.69 9.58 0.72
CA PRO A 108 3.71 10.11 1.66
C PRO A 108 3.25 11.53 1.28
N PRO A 109 2.03 11.93 1.66
CA PRO A 109 1.48 13.25 1.34
C PRO A 109 2.05 14.34 2.26
N ASN A 110 3.37 14.51 2.26
CA ASN A 110 4.11 15.42 3.13
C ASN A 110 5.17 16.24 2.37
N LEU A 111 4.79 16.85 1.24
CA LEU A 111 5.70 17.59 0.37
C LEU A 111 5.67 19.11 0.62
N ALA A 112 6.82 19.75 0.43
CA ALA A 112 6.88 21.20 0.27
C ALA A 112 6.49 21.54 -1.16
N LEU A 113 5.38 22.26 -1.33
CA LEU A 113 4.92 22.71 -2.64
C LEU A 113 5.56 24.05 -2.98
N GLY A 114 6.26 24.11 -4.11
CA GLY A 114 6.86 25.29 -4.72
C GLY A 114 6.96 25.09 -6.23
N ASP A 115 7.55 26.04 -6.96
CA ASP A 115 7.66 25.92 -8.41
C ASP A 115 8.53 24.71 -8.79
N LYS A 116 7.89 23.71 -9.41
CA LYS A 116 8.50 22.47 -9.95
C LYS A 116 9.09 21.53 -8.88
N VAL A 117 8.25 21.08 -7.95
CA VAL A 117 8.62 19.96 -7.05
C VAL A 117 8.91 18.71 -7.89
N SER A 118 10.08 18.13 -7.68
CA SER A 118 10.52 16.94 -8.40
C SER A 118 11.23 15.97 -7.46
N LEU A 119 11.30 14.73 -7.93
CA LEU A 119 11.97 13.62 -7.28
C LEU A 119 13.05 13.12 -8.23
N ARG A 120 14.29 13.13 -7.77
CA ARG A 120 15.44 12.69 -8.54
C ARG A 120 15.75 11.25 -8.22
N VAL A 121 15.80 10.41 -9.24
CA VAL A 121 16.29 9.04 -9.16
C VAL A 121 17.68 9.02 -9.78
N VAL A 122 18.69 8.74 -8.97
CA VAL A 122 20.09 8.66 -9.38
C VAL A 122 20.49 7.20 -9.38
N VAL A 123 20.97 6.72 -10.52
CA VAL A 123 21.37 5.34 -10.74
C VAL A 123 22.74 5.37 -11.43
N ALA A 124 23.78 4.89 -10.75
CA ALA A 124 25.18 5.16 -11.12
C ALA A 124 25.53 6.67 -11.23
N GLU A 125 26.79 6.99 -11.51
CA GLU A 125 27.31 8.38 -11.46
C GLU A 125 26.69 9.35 -12.48
N LYS A 126 25.99 8.87 -13.52
CA LYS A 126 25.52 9.71 -14.64
C LYS A 126 24.14 9.38 -15.19
N ASP A 127 23.48 8.33 -14.71
CA ASP A 127 22.12 8.03 -15.14
C ASP A 127 21.13 8.57 -14.10
N GLU A 128 20.32 9.53 -14.53
CA GLU A 128 19.30 10.12 -13.68
C GLU A 128 17.95 10.21 -14.39
N ALA A 129 16.89 10.00 -13.62
CA ALA A 129 15.53 10.32 -14.02
C ALA A 129 14.97 11.40 -13.09
N LEU A 130 14.35 12.42 -13.67
CA LEU A 130 13.67 13.47 -12.93
C LEU A 130 12.16 13.26 -13.07
N ALA A 131 11.53 12.79 -11.99
CA ALA A 131 10.09 12.64 -11.91
C ALA A 131 9.45 13.90 -11.34
N VAL A 132 8.40 14.41 -11.98
CA VAL A 132 7.70 15.64 -11.58
C VAL A 132 6.40 15.27 -10.88
N PHE A 133 6.13 15.88 -9.72
CA PHE A 133 4.87 15.64 -9.01
C PHE A 133 3.68 16.11 -9.85
N GLN A 134 2.75 15.20 -10.13
CA GLN A 134 1.55 15.46 -10.91
C GLN A 134 0.33 15.69 -10.03
N ARG A 135 0.23 14.95 -8.92
CA ARG A 135 -0.93 14.96 -8.03
C ARG A 135 -0.57 14.51 -6.62
N CYS A 136 -1.36 14.96 -5.65
CA CYS A 136 -1.37 14.45 -4.29
C CYS A 136 -2.80 14.05 -3.90
N LEU A 137 -2.94 12.86 -3.35
CA LEU A 137 -4.18 12.27 -2.85
C LEU A 137 -3.98 11.87 -1.37
N PRO A 138 -5.04 11.58 -0.61
CA PRO A 138 -4.89 11.10 0.77
C PRO A 138 -3.97 9.87 0.91
N GLY A 139 -3.89 9.03 -0.13
CA GLY A 139 -3.01 7.86 -0.17
C GLY A 139 -1.54 8.16 -0.52
N GLY A 140 -1.20 9.35 -1.02
CA GLY A 140 0.18 9.70 -1.39
C GLY A 140 0.27 10.78 -2.48
N CYS A 141 1.49 11.27 -2.67
CA CYS A 141 1.86 12.15 -3.77
C CYS A 141 2.58 11.36 -4.86
N PHE A 142 2.22 11.61 -6.12
CA PHE A 142 2.65 10.84 -7.27
C PHE A 142 3.51 11.70 -8.18
N ALA A 143 4.78 11.31 -8.33
CA ALA A 143 5.71 11.89 -9.30
C ALA A 143 5.83 10.98 -10.52
N GLU A 144 5.92 11.57 -11.70
CA GLU A 144 5.98 10.83 -12.96
C GLU A 144 7.14 11.30 -13.83
N ALA A 145 7.81 10.36 -14.48
CA ALA A 145 8.76 10.60 -15.56
C ALA A 145 8.46 9.67 -16.74
N THR A 146 8.77 10.13 -17.95
CA THR A 146 8.90 9.23 -19.09
C THR A 146 10.31 8.64 -19.07
N LEU A 147 10.42 7.32 -19.09
CA LEU A 147 11.69 6.64 -19.18
C LEU A 147 11.93 6.28 -20.64
N SER A 148 12.96 6.87 -21.25
CA SER A 148 13.30 6.54 -22.64
C SER A 148 13.76 5.10 -22.77
N ASP A 149 13.61 4.51 -23.97
CA ASP A 149 14.04 3.14 -24.24
C ASP A 149 15.54 2.95 -23.93
N ASP A 150 16.36 3.95 -24.23
CA ASP A 150 17.79 3.96 -23.90
C ASP A 150 18.04 3.98 -22.39
N ALA A 151 17.30 4.81 -21.64
CA ALA A 151 17.43 4.86 -20.18
C ALA A 151 16.98 3.54 -19.55
N PHE A 152 15.84 2.99 -19.99
CA PHE A 152 15.35 1.70 -19.52
C PHE A 152 16.32 0.57 -19.86
N LYS A 153 16.93 0.57 -21.06
CA LYS A 153 17.98 -0.37 -21.44
C LYS A 153 19.21 -0.25 -20.53
N ARG A 154 19.66 0.96 -20.21
CA ARG A 154 20.80 1.16 -19.29
C ARG A 154 20.46 0.68 -17.88
N TRP A 155 19.25 0.95 -17.39
CA TRP A 155 18.81 0.50 -16.07
C TRP A 155 18.79 -1.03 -15.94
N ARG A 156 18.49 -1.75 -17.03
CA ARG A 156 18.57 -3.22 -17.08
C ARG A 156 20.00 -3.76 -16.95
N GLY A 157 21.02 -2.92 -17.17
CA GLY A 157 22.43 -3.28 -16.96
C GLY A 157 22.93 -3.03 -15.53
N LEU A 158 22.11 -2.42 -14.67
CA LEU A 158 22.51 -2.07 -13.31
C LEU A 158 22.40 -3.27 -12.36
N SER A 159 23.43 -3.45 -11.54
CA SER A 159 23.47 -4.42 -10.46
C SER A 159 23.61 -3.77 -9.07
N GLU A 160 23.98 -2.49 -9.04
CA GLU A 160 24.20 -1.72 -7.81
C GLU A 160 22.94 -0.97 -7.38
N ALA A 161 22.88 -0.58 -6.09
CA ALA A 161 21.78 0.21 -5.57
C ALA A 161 21.83 1.66 -6.10
N GLY A 162 20.67 2.17 -6.53
CA GLY A 162 20.44 3.59 -6.79
C GLY A 162 19.91 4.31 -5.55
N GLN A 163 19.63 5.59 -5.71
CA GLN A 163 19.03 6.44 -4.68
C GLN A 163 17.93 7.30 -5.26
N MET A 164 16.87 7.52 -4.50
CA MET A 164 15.84 8.51 -4.81
C MET A 164 15.84 9.63 -3.77
N ARG A 165 15.70 10.87 -4.23
CA ARG A 165 15.82 12.08 -3.39
C ARG A 165 14.69 13.06 -3.67
N TYR A 166 14.09 13.59 -2.61
CA TYR A 166 13.09 14.67 -2.67
C TYR A 166 13.09 15.51 -1.38
N LEU A 167 12.39 16.65 -1.40
CA LEU A 167 12.21 17.50 -0.22
C LEU A 167 10.82 17.29 0.40
N ASP A 168 10.77 17.06 1.72
CA ASP A 168 9.52 17.02 2.47
C ASP A 168 8.97 18.43 2.77
N ALA A 169 7.81 18.51 3.42
CA ALA A 169 7.14 19.74 3.82
C ALA A 169 7.99 20.63 4.75
N GLY A 170 8.90 20.04 5.51
CA GLY A 170 9.88 20.75 6.34
C GLY A 170 11.13 21.19 5.57
N LYS A 171 11.14 21.04 4.24
CA LYS A 171 12.31 21.25 3.36
C LYS A 171 13.50 20.37 3.73
N ARG A 172 13.26 19.23 4.38
CA ARG A 172 14.30 18.25 4.69
C ARG A 172 14.46 17.33 3.49
N GLU A 173 15.70 17.02 3.17
CA GLU A 173 15.98 16.06 2.14
C GLU A 173 15.71 14.64 2.65
N VAL A 174 14.88 13.92 1.89
CA VAL A 174 14.60 12.52 2.08
C VAL A 174 15.37 11.74 1.02
N THR A 175 16.23 10.83 1.45
CA THR A 175 17.01 9.93 0.57
C THR A 175 16.59 8.50 0.85
N LEU A 176 16.07 7.81 -0.16
CA LEU A 176 15.63 6.42 -0.05
C LEU A 176 16.46 5.52 -0.97
N PRO A 177 16.90 4.34 -0.49
CA PRO A 177 17.65 3.40 -1.32
C PRO A 177 16.74 2.75 -2.36
N LEU A 178 17.18 2.69 -3.62
CA LEU A 178 16.50 1.98 -4.70
C LEU A 178 17.33 0.75 -5.07
N SER A 179 16.78 -0.46 -4.98
CA SER A 179 17.53 -1.67 -5.31
C SER A 179 17.31 -2.09 -6.75
N PHE A 180 18.39 -2.45 -7.46
CA PHE A 180 18.33 -3.06 -8.79
C PHE A 180 18.42 -4.59 -8.74
N ARG A 181 18.42 -5.21 -7.56
CA ARG A 181 18.42 -6.67 -7.43
C ARG A 181 17.15 -7.27 -8.03
N GLY A 182 17.33 -8.05 -9.09
CA GLY A 182 16.23 -8.68 -9.83
C GLY A 182 15.53 -7.77 -10.85
N PHE A 183 15.90 -6.49 -10.91
CA PHE A 183 15.36 -5.56 -11.91
C PHE A 183 15.50 -6.05 -13.36
N PRO A 184 16.66 -6.58 -13.81
CA PRO A 184 16.80 -7.02 -15.19
C PRO A 184 15.78 -8.11 -15.55
N ALA A 185 15.59 -9.10 -14.68
CA ALA A 185 14.62 -10.18 -14.89
C ALA A 185 13.17 -9.68 -14.86
N ALA A 186 12.84 -8.78 -13.93
CA ALA A 186 11.52 -8.15 -13.85
C ALA A 186 11.21 -7.34 -15.12
N ALA A 187 12.17 -6.54 -15.58
CA ALA A 187 12.04 -5.71 -16.78
C ALA A 187 11.86 -6.56 -18.05
N GLU A 188 12.60 -7.66 -18.19
CA GLU A 188 12.40 -8.61 -19.29
C GLU A 188 11.01 -9.27 -19.23
N ALA A 189 10.51 -9.58 -18.04
CA ALA A 189 9.16 -10.11 -17.88
C ALA A 189 8.09 -9.07 -18.27
N LEU A 190 8.26 -7.82 -17.83
CA LEU A 190 7.38 -6.71 -18.21
C LEU A 190 7.31 -6.49 -19.73
N LEU A 191 8.44 -6.62 -20.43
CA LEU A 191 8.49 -6.44 -21.89
C LEU A 191 7.71 -7.53 -22.67
N ARG A 192 7.46 -8.68 -22.04
CA ARG A 192 6.64 -9.76 -22.62
C ARG A 192 5.14 -9.56 -22.43
N GLU A 193 4.75 -8.74 -21.46
CA GLU A 193 3.35 -8.40 -21.23
C GLU A 193 2.81 -7.53 -22.40
N PRO A 194 1.49 -7.63 -22.67
CA PRO A 194 0.84 -6.96 -23.79
C PRO A 194 0.70 -5.44 -23.64
#